data_AF-G4MAJ2-F1
#
_entry.id   AF-G4MAJ2-F1
#
_cell.length_a   1.000
_cell.length_b   1.000
_cell.length_c   1.000
_cell.angle_alpha   90.00
_cell.angle_beta   90.00
_cell.angle_gamma   90.00
#
_symmetry.space_group_name_H-M   'P 1'
#
loop_
_entity.id
_entity.type
_entity.pdbx_description
1 polymer ?
#
loop_
_entity_poly.entity_id
_entity_poly.type
_entity_poly.pdbx_seq_one_letter_code
_entity_poly.pdbx_strand_id
1 'polypeptide(L)'
;MQVCFAALVDIAFACGLILDAWLRGEQACAPVSPARLGWRRARRAGILAAFVLVLCNCVSLWLQAASLWLVATHTQASIGWSVGLAGSVLLLLAAAQGGTLSAARAGFTMLAVLIVAAGKSAVGHAADASAFSVAKAVQALHLLATGTWGGIVIAGAFVLPALDTSLARAPLIRIVARMSRTAAIAVAFVIATGAFNAWRGIGGTPAVLTASMWGHALIVKLVLIAVALAIGALNRWSALPRLQRSASTMDAHTVINVMRIEAVMMAGAFVAASVLSHSVPGSSFPG
;
A
#
# COMPACT_ATOMS: atom_id res chain seq x y z
N MET A 1 -10.93 -11.95 5.33
CA MET A 1 -10.49 -11.16 4.15
C MET A 1 -10.26 -9.69 4.48
N GLN A 2 -10.91 -9.18 5.52
CA GLN A 2 -11.07 -7.75 5.81
C GLN A 2 -9.80 -7.03 6.29
N VAL A 3 -8.94 -7.67 7.10
CA VAL A 3 -7.78 -7.02 7.72
C VAL A 3 -6.75 -6.59 6.66
N CYS A 4 -6.41 -7.50 5.74
CA CYS A 4 -5.46 -7.24 4.66
C CYS A 4 -6.00 -6.18 3.69
N PHE A 5 -7.26 -6.29 3.28
CA PHE A 5 -7.88 -5.30 2.39
C PHE A 5 -7.88 -3.92 3.02
N ALA A 6 -8.28 -3.80 4.29
CA ALA A 6 -8.27 -2.53 4.98
C ALA A 6 -6.85 -1.95 5.09
N ALA A 7 -5.82 -2.77 5.40
CA ALA A 7 -4.43 -2.29 5.54
C ALA A 7 -3.87 -1.73 4.23
N LEU A 8 -4.19 -2.39 3.13
CA LEU A 8 -3.80 -1.96 1.80
C LEU A 8 -4.49 -0.65 1.43
N VAL A 9 -5.76 -0.50 1.80
CA VAL A 9 -6.49 0.76 1.61
C VAL A 9 -5.90 1.88 2.47
N ASP A 10 -5.49 1.62 3.72
CA ASP A 10 -4.85 2.62 4.61
C ASP A 10 -3.60 3.23 3.97
N ILE A 11 -2.77 2.37 3.39
CA ILE A 11 -1.46 2.80 2.92
C ILE A 11 -1.55 3.31 1.48
N ALA A 12 -2.46 2.77 0.65
CA ALA A 12 -2.82 3.38 -0.63
C ALA A 12 -3.35 4.81 -0.45
N PHE A 13 -4.15 5.03 0.59
CA PHE A 13 -4.57 6.37 0.99
C PHE A 13 -3.39 7.27 1.38
N ALA A 14 -2.51 6.81 2.27
CA ALA A 14 -1.33 7.58 2.70
C ALA A 14 -0.44 7.97 1.51
N CYS A 15 -0.29 7.09 0.52
CA CYS A 15 0.45 7.37 -0.71
C CYS A 15 -0.24 8.41 -1.60
N GLY A 16 -1.58 8.45 -1.62
CA GLY A 16 -2.35 9.52 -2.25
C GLY A 16 -2.06 10.89 -1.63
N LEU A 17 -1.93 10.97 -0.30
CA LEU A 17 -1.51 12.19 0.39
C LEU A 17 -0.06 12.59 0.09
N ILE A 18 0.84 11.61 -0.04
CA ILE A 18 2.24 11.87 -0.43
C ILE A 18 2.29 12.47 -1.84
N LEU A 19 1.53 11.93 -2.80
CA LEU A 19 1.44 12.48 -4.15
C LEU A 19 0.82 13.88 -4.18
N ASP A 20 -0.26 14.10 -3.40
CA ASP A 20 -0.82 15.44 -3.19
C ASP A 20 0.25 16.41 -2.67
N ALA A 21 1.00 16.03 -1.62
CA ALA A 21 2.07 16.83 -1.05
C ALA A 21 3.18 17.15 -2.06
N TRP A 22 3.63 16.15 -2.84
CA TRP A 22 4.64 16.37 -3.87
C TRP A 22 4.15 17.30 -4.97
N LEU A 23 2.90 17.13 -5.43
CA LEU A 23 2.31 18.00 -6.44
C LEU A 23 2.11 19.43 -5.93
N ARG A 24 1.78 19.63 -4.66
CA ARG A 24 1.77 20.96 -4.04
C ARG A 24 3.16 21.59 -4.01
N GLY A 25 4.20 20.80 -3.74
CA GLY A 25 5.60 21.25 -3.84
C GLY A 25 6.00 21.69 -5.25
N GLU A 26 5.33 21.15 -6.28
CA GLU A 26 5.44 21.56 -7.68
C GLU A 26 4.50 22.73 -8.04
N GLN A 27 3.96 23.44 -7.05
CA GLN A 27 3.01 24.55 -7.20
C GLN A 27 1.73 24.18 -7.99
N ALA A 28 1.34 22.90 -7.99
CA ALA A 28 0.16 22.41 -8.73
C ALA A 28 -1.18 23.01 -8.25
N CYS A 29 -1.20 23.62 -7.06
CA CYS A 29 -2.36 24.33 -6.54
C CYS A 29 -2.64 25.67 -7.22
N ALA A 30 -1.69 26.24 -7.98
CA ALA A 30 -1.87 27.54 -8.63
C ALA A 30 -2.89 27.44 -9.78
N PRO A 31 -3.77 28.44 -10.00
CA PRO A 31 -4.81 28.45 -11.06
C PRO A 31 -4.28 28.06 -12.43
N VAL A 32 -3.13 28.61 -12.78
CA VAL A 32 -2.46 28.45 -14.07
C VAL A 32 -1.47 27.28 -14.13
N SER A 33 -1.34 26.49 -13.06
CA SER A 33 -0.35 25.41 -13.05
C SER A 33 -0.77 24.28 -13.99
N PRO A 34 0.14 23.83 -14.89
CA PRO A 34 -0.15 22.71 -15.78
C PRO A 34 -0.31 21.38 -15.04
N ALA A 35 0.21 21.27 -13.81
CA ALA A 35 0.05 20.08 -12.95
C ALA A 35 -1.27 20.06 -12.15
N ARG A 36 -2.13 21.08 -12.30
CA ARG A 36 -3.36 21.23 -11.51
C ARG A 36 -4.33 20.05 -11.66
N LEU A 37 -4.46 19.49 -12.87
CA LEU A 37 -5.35 18.35 -13.08
C LEU A 37 -4.83 17.11 -12.33
N GLY A 38 -3.52 16.87 -12.37
CA GLY A 38 -2.87 15.80 -11.60
C GLY A 38 -3.10 15.97 -10.10
N TRP A 39 -2.96 17.19 -9.59
CA TRP A 39 -3.27 17.50 -8.19
C TRP A 39 -4.72 17.21 -7.81
N ARG A 40 -5.69 17.63 -8.64
CA ARG A 40 -7.11 17.34 -8.41
C ARG A 40 -7.39 15.83 -8.40
N ARG A 41 -6.77 15.06 -9.31
CA ARG A 41 -6.90 13.60 -9.33
C ARG A 41 -6.28 12.97 -8.09
N ALA A 42 -5.08 13.39 -7.69
CA ALA A 42 -4.43 12.88 -6.48
C ALA A 42 -5.28 13.13 -5.23
N ARG A 43 -5.81 14.36 -5.09
CA ARG A 43 -6.68 14.72 -3.97
C ARG A 43 -8.00 13.92 -3.97
N ARG A 44 -8.66 13.77 -5.13
CA ARG A 44 -9.89 12.97 -5.24
C ARG A 44 -9.64 11.50 -4.94
N ALA A 45 -8.55 10.93 -5.46
CA ALA A 45 -8.16 9.56 -5.19
C ALA A 45 -7.87 9.34 -3.69
N GLY A 46 -7.18 10.29 -3.05
CA GLY A 46 -6.98 10.29 -1.60
C GLY A 46 -8.31 10.31 -0.84
N ILE A 47 -9.21 11.26 -1.13
CA ILE A 47 -10.51 11.33 -0.43
C ILE A 47 -11.33 10.04 -0.64
N LEU A 48 -11.37 9.52 -1.87
CA LEU A 48 -12.08 8.28 -2.17
C LEU A 48 -11.49 7.09 -1.42
N ALA A 49 -10.16 6.96 -1.38
CA ALA A 49 -9.48 5.89 -0.65
C ALA A 49 -9.77 5.97 0.86
N ALA A 50 -9.77 7.16 1.46
CA ALA A 50 -10.14 7.32 2.86
C ALA A 50 -11.61 7.01 3.14
N PHE A 51 -12.51 7.36 2.22
CA PHE A 51 -13.93 7.04 2.36
C PHE A 51 -14.16 5.52 2.32
N VAL A 52 -13.58 4.84 1.32
CA VAL A 52 -13.61 3.37 1.20
C VAL A 52 -13.01 2.72 2.45
N LEU A 53 -11.94 3.29 2.99
CA LEU A 53 -11.30 2.80 4.21
C LEU A 53 -12.24 2.83 5.42
N VAL A 54 -12.88 3.97 5.67
CA VAL A 54 -13.83 4.13 6.77
C VAL A 54 -14.96 3.12 6.61
N LEU A 55 -15.52 2.98 5.40
CA LEU A 55 -16.54 1.97 5.12
C LEU A 55 -16.06 0.55 5.42
N CYS A 56 -14.86 0.17 4.98
CA CYS A 56 -14.30 -1.16 5.26
C CYS A 56 -14.14 -1.42 6.77
N ASN A 57 -13.65 -0.45 7.54
CA ASN A 57 -13.50 -0.59 8.99
C ASN A 57 -14.87 -0.66 9.69
N CYS A 58 -15.85 0.16 9.27
CA CYS A 58 -17.22 0.11 9.78
C CYS A 58 -17.89 -1.24 9.53
N VAL A 59 -17.79 -1.77 8.30
CA VAL A 59 -18.35 -3.09 7.95
C VAL A 59 -17.68 -4.20 8.74
N SER A 60 -16.36 -4.13 8.94
CA SER A 60 -15.62 -5.12 9.72
C SER A 60 -16.03 -5.13 11.19
N LEU A 61 -16.19 -3.94 11.80
CA LEU A 61 -16.70 -3.79 13.16
C LEU A 61 -18.14 -4.30 13.28
N TRP A 62 -19.00 -3.99 12.31
CA TRP A 62 -20.39 -4.43 12.29
C TRP A 62 -20.52 -5.96 12.21
N LEU A 63 -19.77 -6.60 11.32
CA LEU A 63 -19.75 -8.06 11.20
C LEU A 63 -19.23 -8.73 12.47
N GLN A 64 -18.23 -8.15 13.12
CA GLN A 64 -17.72 -8.67 14.38
C GLN A 64 -18.77 -8.57 15.50
N ALA A 65 -19.43 -7.41 15.63
CA ALA A 65 -20.51 -7.20 16.59
C ALA A 65 -21.70 -8.15 16.37
N ALA A 66 -22.06 -8.41 15.11
CA ALA A 66 -23.13 -9.34 14.74
C ALA A 66 -22.77 -10.81 15.03
N SER A 67 -21.49 -11.18 14.94
CA SER A 67 -21.04 -12.57 15.10
C SER A 67 -20.91 -13.05 16.55
N LEU A 68 -20.61 -12.18 17.52
CA LEU A 68 -20.39 -12.58 18.91
C LEU A 68 -20.73 -11.43 19.89
N TRP A 69 -21.99 -11.27 20.29
CA TRP A 69 -22.38 -10.22 21.26
C TRP A 69 -21.65 -10.33 22.62
N LEU A 70 -21.27 -11.56 23.05
CA LEU A 70 -20.64 -11.82 24.36
C LEU A 70 -19.09 -11.82 24.36
N VAL A 71 -18.43 -11.87 23.20
CA VAL A 71 -16.95 -11.90 23.06
C VAL A 71 -16.40 -10.53 22.59
N ALA A 72 -17.30 -9.61 22.22
CA ALA A 72 -16.96 -8.34 21.59
C ALA A 72 -16.30 -7.30 22.53
N THR A 73 -16.50 -7.38 23.85
CA THR A 73 -16.10 -6.29 24.77
C THR A 73 -14.67 -6.41 25.31
N HIS A 74 -14.01 -7.58 25.20
CA HIS A 74 -12.68 -7.81 25.84
C HIS A 74 -11.63 -8.49 24.96
N THR A 75 -11.83 -8.61 23.64
CA THR A 75 -10.82 -9.23 22.77
C THR A 75 -9.86 -8.20 22.18
N GLN A 76 -8.56 -8.54 22.09
CA GLN A 76 -7.57 -7.67 21.44
C GLN A 76 -7.96 -7.30 19.99
N ALA A 77 -8.78 -8.14 19.36
CA ALA A 77 -9.34 -7.89 18.05
C ALA A 77 -10.25 -6.65 18.00
N SER A 78 -11.20 -6.49 18.92
CA SER A 78 -12.15 -5.36 18.91
C SER A 78 -11.46 -4.03 19.20
N ILE A 79 -10.44 -4.04 20.07
CA ILE A 79 -9.55 -2.89 20.30
C ILE A 79 -8.81 -2.52 19.00
N GLY A 80 -8.22 -3.50 18.32
CA GLY A 80 -7.49 -3.28 17.05
C GLY A 80 -8.36 -2.65 15.96
N TRP A 81 -9.61 -3.10 15.81
CA TRP A 81 -10.55 -2.54 14.83
C TRP A 81 -11.06 -1.15 15.20
N SER A 82 -11.31 -0.88 16.48
CA SER A 82 -11.76 0.44 16.96
C SER A 82 -10.67 1.50 16.78
N VAL A 83 -9.42 1.13 17.09
CA VAL A 83 -8.23 1.94 16.83
C VAL A 83 -8.03 2.16 15.32
N GLY A 84 -8.25 1.11 14.50
CA GLY A 84 -8.24 1.20 13.05
C GLY A 84 -9.27 2.18 12.48
N LEU A 85 -10.51 2.12 12.98
CA LEU A 85 -11.58 3.05 12.59
C LEU A 85 -11.23 4.49 12.98
N ALA A 86 -10.80 4.73 14.22
CA ALA A 86 -10.40 6.06 14.68
C ALA A 86 -9.26 6.64 13.80
N GLY A 87 -8.25 5.83 13.49
CA GLY A 87 -7.18 6.20 12.55
C GLY A 87 -7.72 6.56 11.17
N SER A 88 -8.62 5.75 10.60
CA SER A 88 -9.21 5.99 9.28
C SER A 88 -10.05 7.27 9.20
N VAL A 89 -10.78 7.61 10.27
CA VAL A 89 -11.56 8.85 10.35
C VAL A 89 -10.64 10.06 10.42
N LEU A 90 -9.58 10.01 11.24
CA LEU A 90 -8.57 11.07 11.30
C LEU A 90 -7.89 11.29 9.94
N LEU A 91 -7.58 10.21 9.24
CA LEU A 91 -7.02 10.22 7.88
C LEU A 91 -8.00 10.86 6.88
N LEU A 92 -9.30 10.52 6.94
CA LEU A 92 -10.33 11.14 6.09
C LEU A 92 -10.47 12.65 6.36
N LEU A 93 -10.48 13.06 7.63
CA LEU A 93 -10.54 14.47 8.01
C LEU A 93 -9.30 15.24 7.53
N ALA A 94 -8.12 14.63 7.60
CA ALA A 94 -6.89 15.20 7.05
C ALA A 94 -6.96 15.37 5.52
N ALA A 95 -7.55 14.41 4.80
CA ALA A 95 -7.75 14.49 3.34
C ALA A 95 -8.75 15.56 2.92
N ALA A 96 -9.85 15.69 3.68
CA ALA A 96 -10.94 16.62 3.39
C ALA A 96 -10.49 18.08 3.55
N GLN A 97 -9.68 18.35 4.57
CA GLN A 97 -9.17 19.68 4.87
C GLN A 97 -8.06 20.08 3.89
N GLY A 98 -8.45 20.71 2.77
CA GLY A 98 -7.60 21.11 1.65
C GLY A 98 -6.45 22.10 1.91
N GLY A 99 -6.09 22.37 3.16
CA GLY A 99 -4.97 23.23 3.56
C GLY A 99 -3.61 22.52 3.41
N THR A 100 -2.51 23.27 3.45
CA THR A 100 -1.15 22.71 3.42
C THR A 100 -0.96 21.68 4.54
N LEU A 101 -0.26 20.58 4.25
CA LEU A 101 0.15 19.62 5.27
C LEU A 101 1.27 20.29 6.08
N SER A 102 0.89 20.96 7.17
CA SER A 102 1.85 21.35 8.21
C SER A 102 2.64 20.11 8.65
N ALA A 103 3.91 20.29 9.06
CA ALA A 103 4.74 19.21 9.59
C ALA A 103 4.02 18.41 10.69
N ALA A 104 3.19 19.08 11.50
CA ALA A 104 2.33 18.45 12.49
C ALA A 104 1.30 17.49 11.86
N ARG A 105 0.66 17.86 10.75
CA ARG A 105 -0.32 17.02 10.04
C ARG A 105 0.33 15.83 9.35
N ALA A 106 1.53 16.01 8.79
CA ALA A 106 2.32 14.90 8.26
C ALA A 106 2.71 13.92 9.37
N GLY A 107 3.12 14.44 10.54
CA GLY A 107 3.37 13.66 11.75
C GLY A 107 2.14 12.90 12.22
N PHE A 108 0.97 13.55 12.30
CA PHE A 108 -0.31 12.91 12.65
C PHE A 108 -0.73 11.84 11.64
N THR A 109 -0.52 12.08 10.34
CA THR A 109 -0.81 11.10 9.28
C THR A 109 0.09 9.88 9.41
N MET A 110 1.40 10.10 9.63
CA MET A 110 2.36 9.03 9.86
C MET A 110 2.04 8.25 11.13
N LEU A 111 1.68 8.94 12.21
CA LEU A 111 1.26 8.34 13.47
C LEU A 111 -0.02 7.52 13.30
N ALA A 112 -1.02 8.04 12.57
CA ALA A 112 -2.24 7.29 12.27
C ALA A 112 -1.94 6.03 11.44
N VAL A 113 -1.07 6.12 10.43
CA VAL A 113 -0.62 4.95 9.66
C VAL A 113 0.09 3.93 10.54
N LEU A 114 0.96 4.37 11.46
CA LEU A 114 1.65 3.50 12.42
C LEU A 114 0.68 2.84 13.40
N ILE A 115 -0.28 3.60 13.92
CA ILE A 115 -1.32 3.11 14.84
C ILE A 115 -2.19 2.05 14.15
N VAL A 116 -2.59 2.28 12.89
CA VAL A 116 -3.37 1.30 12.13
C VAL A 116 -2.54 0.05 11.80
N ALA A 117 -1.27 0.22 11.42
CA ALA A 117 -0.37 -0.91 11.19
C ALA A 117 -0.14 -1.75 12.46
N ALA A 118 -0.02 -1.11 13.62
CA ALA A 118 0.11 -1.75 14.92
C ALA A 118 -1.20 -2.47 15.35
N GLY A 119 -2.35 -1.84 15.16
CA GLY A 119 -3.65 -2.45 15.44
C GLY A 119 -3.88 -3.72 14.63
N LYS A 120 -3.37 -3.78 13.39
CA LYS A 120 -3.55 -4.95 12.51
C LYS A 120 -2.53 -6.06 12.71
N SER A 121 -1.30 -5.74 13.10
CA SER A 121 -0.33 -6.77 13.51
C SER A 121 -0.81 -7.55 14.74
N ALA A 122 -1.71 -6.97 15.54
CA ALA A 122 -2.34 -7.60 16.69
C ALA A 122 -3.55 -8.52 16.35
N VAL A 123 -4.07 -8.52 15.10
CA VAL A 123 -5.32 -9.24 14.73
C VAL A 123 -5.09 -10.52 13.90
N GLY A 124 -3.87 -10.76 13.40
CA GLY A 124 -3.53 -11.97 12.61
C GLY A 124 -2.81 -13.07 13.42
N HIS A 125 -2.38 -14.17 12.77
CA HIS A 125 -1.58 -15.27 13.37
C HIS A 125 -0.29 -14.84 14.11
N ALA A 126 0.13 -13.59 13.98
CA ALA A 126 1.19 -13.01 14.80
C ALA A 126 0.72 -12.73 16.26
N ALA A 127 -0.58 -12.76 16.54
CA ALA A 127 -1.19 -12.57 17.86
C ALA A 127 -0.81 -13.70 18.84
N ASP A 128 -0.52 -14.91 18.34
CA ASP A 128 -0.08 -16.06 19.14
C ASP A 128 1.36 -15.92 19.66
N ALA A 129 2.11 -14.92 19.17
CA ALA A 129 3.40 -14.53 19.73
C ALA A 129 3.21 -13.51 20.87
N SER A 130 4.10 -13.53 21.87
CA SER A 130 4.09 -12.60 23.00
C SER A 130 3.93 -11.11 22.57
N ALA A 131 3.44 -10.26 23.46
CA ALA A 131 3.03 -8.88 23.18
C ALA A 131 4.09 -8.02 22.46
N PHE A 132 5.39 -8.32 22.61
CA PHE A 132 6.53 -7.63 21.99
C PHE A 132 7.45 -8.58 21.20
N SER A 133 6.91 -9.36 20.26
CA SER A 133 7.75 -10.22 19.40
C SER A 133 8.29 -9.46 18.19
N VAL A 134 9.56 -9.66 17.86
CA VAL A 134 10.22 -9.20 16.60
C VAL A 134 9.37 -9.55 15.37
N ALA A 135 8.66 -10.68 15.42
CA ALA A 135 7.69 -11.10 14.43
C ALA A 135 6.62 -10.05 14.10
N LYS A 136 6.01 -9.44 15.13
CA LYS A 136 4.94 -8.43 14.97
C LYS A 136 5.51 -7.16 14.35
N ALA A 137 6.71 -6.76 14.78
CA ALA A 137 7.41 -5.59 14.22
C ALA A 137 7.77 -5.80 12.74
N VAL A 138 8.32 -6.96 12.39
CA VAL A 138 8.64 -7.30 10.99
C VAL A 138 7.37 -7.38 10.14
N GLN A 139 6.29 -7.95 10.66
CA GLN A 139 5.00 -7.98 9.96
C GLN A 139 4.43 -6.56 9.75
N ALA A 140 4.46 -5.71 10.77
CA ALA A 140 4.03 -4.32 10.64
C ALA A 140 4.87 -3.57 9.60
N LEU A 141 6.20 -3.71 9.65
CA LEU A 141 7.10 -3.13 8.66
C LEU A 141 6.84 -3.67 7.24
N HIS A 142 6.57 -4.96 7.09
CA HIS A 142 6.21 -5.57 5.80
C HIS A 142 4.92 -4.95 5.25
N LEU A 143 3.90 -4.78 6.09
CA LEU A 143 2.64 -4.15 5.68
C LEU A 143 2.88 -2.69 5.25
N LEU A 144 3.61 -1.91 6.04
CA LEU A 144 3.98 -0.53 5.70
C LEU A 144 4.73 -0.44 4.38
N ALA A 145 5.73 -1.32 4.18
CA ALA A 145 6.54 -1.34 2.97
C ALA A 145 5.72 -1.75 1.74
N THR A 146 4.93 -2.83 1.84
CA THR A 146 4.07 -3.30 0.73
C THR A 146 3.00 -2.28 0.36
N GLY A 147 2.37 -1.68 1.37
CA GLY A 147 1.41 -0.62 1.14
C GLY A 147 2.04 0.63 0.55
N THR A 148 3.26 1.01 0.96
CA THR A 148 3.95 2.19 0.41
C THR A 148 4.30 1.97 -1.06
N TRP A 149 4.88 0.79 -1.36
CA TRP A 149 5.22 0.41 -2.73
C TRP A 149 3.97 0.36 -3.60
N GLY A 150 2.98 -0.45 -3.22
CA GLY A 150 1.79 -0.63 -4.04
C GLY A 150 0.89 0.60 -4.06
N GLY A 151 0.78 1.33 -2.96
CA GLY A 151 0.01 2.57 -2.87
C GLY A 151 0.55 3.65 -3.80
N ILE A 152 1.87 3.86 -3.85
CA ILE A 152 2.49 4.82 -4.78
C ILE A 152 2.27 4.39 -6.23
N VAL A 153 2.44 3.11 -6.55
CA VAL A 153 2.25 2.59 -7.92
C VAL A 153 0.79 2.76 -8.37
N ILE A 154 -0.16 2.32 -7.55
CA ILE A 154 -1.60 2.41 -7.85
C ILE A 154 -2.03 3.88 -7.97
N ALA A 155 -1.70 4.72 -7.00
CA ALA A 155 -2.06 6.14 -7.06
C ALA A 155 -1.38 6.84 -8.25
N GLY A 156 -0.15 6.45 -8.59
CA GLY A 156 0.56 6.84 -9.80
C GLY A 156 -0.19 6.55 -11.09
N ALA A 157 -0.68 5.32 -11.25
CA ALA A 157 -1.43 4.91 -12.44
C ALA A 157 -2.67 5.77 -12.71
N PHE A 158 -3.30 6.32 -11.66
CA PHE A 158 -4.44 7.25 -11.77
C PHE A 158 -4.04 8.72 -11.97
N VAL A 159 -2.94 9.15 -11.33
CA VAL A 159 -2.52 10.56 -11.29
C VAL A 159 -1.66 10.95 -12.49
N LEU A 160 -0.68 10.14 -12.86
CA LEU A 160 0.29 10.46 -13.92
C LEU A 160 -0.36 10.75 -15.29
N PRO A 161 -1.44 10.07 -15.73
CA PRO A 161 -2.13 10.41 -16.97
C PRO A 161 -2.69 11.84 -17.02
N ALA A 162 -2.88 12.51 -15.87
CA ALA A 162 -3.31 13.92 -15.83
C ALA A 162 -2.15 14.91 -15.96
N LEU A 163 -0.91 14.43 -15.91
CA LEU A 163 0.30 15.21 -16.12
C LEU A 163 0.88 14.97 -17.53
N ASP A 164 0.18 14.20 -18.37
CA ASP A 164 0.60 13.83 -19.71
C ASP A 164 0.31 14.95 -20.72
N THR A 165 0.90 16.10 -20.46
CA THR A 165 0.84 17.27 -21.35
C THR A 165 2.25 17.83 -21.51
N SER A 166 2.51 18.53 -22.61
CA SER A 166 3.82 19.16 -22.83
C SER A 166 4.16 20.17 -21.73
N LEU A 167 3.17 20.94 -21.26
CA LEU A 167 3.35 21.94 -20.20
C LEU A 167 3.59 21.31 -18.81
N ALA A 168 3.01 20.13 -18.53
CA ALA A 168 3.19 19.43 -17.25
C ALA A 168 4.37 18.44 -17.26
N ARG A 169 5.20 18.45 -18.33
CA ARG A 169 6.24 17.44 -18.53
C ARG A 169 7.32 17.45 -17.46
N ALA A 170 7.79 18.63 -17.07
CA ALA A 170 8.79 18.76 -16.03
C ALA A 170 8.28 18.30 -14.65
N PRO A 171 7.08 18.70 -14.19
CA PRO A 171 6.44 18.09 -13.02
C PRO A 171 6.27 16.57 -13.13
N LEU A 172 5.82 16.05 -14.28
CA LEU A 172 5.68 14.60 -14.51
C LEU A 172 7.01 13.87 -14.24
N ILE A 173 8.10 14.33 -14.84
CA ILE A 173 9.42 13.72 -14.68
C ILE A 173 9.86 13.72 -13.21
N ARG A 174 9.71 14.85 -12.51
CA ARG A 174 10.10 14.97 -11.09
C ARG A 174 9.25 14.08 -10.19
N ILE A 175 7.95 14.02 -10.42
CA ILE A 175 7.03 13.16 -9.66
C ILE A 175 7.37 11.68 -9.90
N VAL A 176 7.53 11.25 -11.15
CA VAL A 176 7.91 9.86 -11.47
C VAL A 176 9.27 9.50 -10.86
N ALA A 177 10.25 10.40 -10.89
CA ALA A 177 11.56 10.15 -10.27
C ALA A 177 11.45 9.99 -8.74
N ARG A 178 10.66 10.83 -8.06
CA ARG A 178 10.37 10.70 -6.61
C ARG A 178 9.65 9.39 -6.31
N MET A 179 8.62 9.06 -7.09
CA MET A 179 7.89 7.79 -6.98
C MET A 179 8.82 6.59 -7.12
N SER A 180 9.64 6.56 -8.17
CA SER A 180 10.57 5.46 -8.44
C SER A 180 11.59 5.28 -7.31
N ARG A 181 12.12 6.38 -6.75
CA ARG A 181 13.03 6.31 -5.59
C ARG A 181 12.34 5.76 -4.35
N THR A 182 11.15 6.25 -4.02
CA THR A 182 10.41 5.79 -2.84
C THR A 182 9.96 4.34 -2.99
N ALA A 183 9.52 3.94 -4.19
CA ALA A 183 9.17 2.57 -4.51
C ALA A 183 10.38 1.63 -4.37
N ALA A 184 11.57 2.01 -4.86
CA ALA A 184 12.77 1.19 -4.71
C ALA A 184 13.16 0.95 -3.25
N ILE A 185 13.07 1.98 -2.39
CA ILE A 185 13.31 1.84 -0.95
C ILE A 185 12.28 0.91 -0.32
N ALA A 186 10.99 1.12 -0.62
CA ALA A 186 9.92 0.28 -0.10
C ALA A 186 10.08 -1.19 -0.54
N VAL A 187 10.42 -1.45 -1.81
CA VAL A 187 10.71 -2.80 -2.34
C VAL A 187 11.81 -3.50 -1.56
N ALA A 188 12.91 -2.81 -1.22
CA ALA A 188 14.00 -3.40 -0.44
C ALA A 188 13.49 -3.91 0.93
N PHE A 189 12.66 -3.11 1.61
CA PHE A 189 12.02 -3.54 2.85
C PHE A 189 11.02 -4.69 2.63
N VAL A 190 10.22 -4.67 1.56
CA VAL A 190 9.29 -5.75 1.22
C VAL A 190 10.02 -7.08 1.05
N ILE A 191 11.13 -7.09 0.31
CA ILE A 191 11.92 -8.30 0.06
C ILE A 191 12.52 -8.81 1.37
N ALA A 192 13.19 -7.96 2.15
CA ALA A 192 13.83 -8.36 3.40
C ALA A 192 12.83 -8.92 4.43
N THR A 193 11.73 -8.18 4.66
CA THR A 193 10.70 -8.59 5.62
C THR A 193 9.86 -9.77 5.11
N GLY A 194 9.62 -9.84 3.80
CA GLY A 194 8.90 -10.93 3.15
C GLY A 194 9.67 -12.25 3.23
N ALA A 195 10.99 -12.22 3.01
CA ALA A 195 11.85 -13.39 3.17
C ALA A 195 11.83 -13.91 4.61
N PHE A 196 11.91 -13.02 5.61
CA PHE A 196 11.79 -13.40 7.02
C PHE A 196 10.44 -14.07 7.33
N ASN A 197 9.34 -13.47 6.86
CA ASN A 197 7.99 -14.01 7.08
C ASN A 197 7.80 -15.37 6.36
N ALA A 198 8.31 -15.51 5.14
CA ALA A 198 8.25 -16.76 4.38
C ALA A 198 9.06 -17.87 5.06
N TRP A 199 10.28 -17.58 5.51
CA TRP A 199 11.10 -18.55 6.25
C TRP A 199 10.35 -19.07 7.49
N ARG A 200 9.79 -18.17 8.29
CA ARG A 200 9.00 -18.58 9.47
C ARG A 200 7.74 -19.37 9.11
N GLY A 201 7.09 -19.05 7.98
CA GLY A 201 5.89 -19.76 7.52
C GLY A 201 6.16 -21.18 6.97
N ILE A 202 7.34 -21.42 6.40
CA ILE A 202 7.73 -22.72 5.85
C ILE A 202 8.04 -23.75 6.96
N GLY A 203 8.43 -23.31 8.15
CA GLY A 203 8.62 -24.20 9.31
C GLY A 203 9.77 -25.21 9.17
N GLY A 204 10.61 -25.11 8.13
CA GLY A 204 11.78 -25.96 7.93
C GLY A 204 11.68 -27.00 6.80
N THR A 205 10.50 -27.22 6.22
CA THR A 205 10.30 -28.29 5.23
C THR A 205 9.83 -27.73 3.87
N PRO A 206 10.63 -27.80 2.79
CA PRO A 206 10.26 -27.28 1.48
C PRO A 206 9.02 -27.95 0.85
N ALA A 207 8.71 -29.20 1.25
CA ALA A 207 7.55 -29.95 0.76
C ALA A 207 6.21 -29.25 1.00
N VAL A 208 6.13 -28.39 2.02
CA VAL A 208 4.97 -27.57 2.35
C VAL A 208 4.59 -26.62 1.19
N LEU A 209 5.57 -26.21 0.36
CA LEU A 209 5.34 -25.28 -0.75
C LEU A 209 4.52 -25.90 -1.89
N THR A 210 4.65 -27.19 -2.12
CA THR A 210 3.96 -27.91 -3.21
C THR A 210 2.79 -28.74 -2.71
N ALA A 211 2.73 -29.08 -1.41
CA ALA A 211 1.68 -29.92 -0.85
C ALA A 211 0.48 -29.13 -0.27
N SER A 212 0.62 -27.82 0.00
CA SER A 212 -0.40 -27.04 0.69
C SER A 212 -0.99 -25.91 -0.16
N MET A 213 -2.26 -25.57 0.08
CA MET A 213 -2.90 -24.38 -0.52
C MET A 213 -2.15 -23.08 -0.16
N TRP A 214 -1.55 -23.03 1.03
CA TRP A 214 -0.70 -21.94 1.47
C TRP A 214 0.55 -21.80 0.59
N GLY A 215 1.21 -22.92 0.28
CA GLY A 215 2.39 -22.97 -0.59
C GLY A 215 2.11 -22.48 -2.01
N HIS A 216 1.01 -22.95 -2.62
CA HIS A 216 0.59 -22.49 -3.94
C HIS A 216 0.27 -20.99 -3.96
N ALA A 217 -0.47 -20.48 -2.97
CA ALA A 217 -0.76 -19.05 -2.86
C ALA A 217 0.52 -18.21 -2.69
N LEU A 218 1.52 -18.72 -1.94
CA LEU A 218 2.82 -18.08 -1.80
C LEU A 218 3.58 -18.05 -3.12
N ILE A 219 3.61 -19.15 -3.88
CA ILE A 219 4.27 -19.22 -5.19
C ILE A 219 3.63 -18.21 -6.16
N VAL A 220 2.29 -18.18 -6.25
CA VAL A 220 1.58 -17.22 -7.09
C VAL A 220 1.94 -15.78 -6.70
N LYS A 221 1.95 -15.48 -5.39
CA LYS A 221 2.36 -14.15 -4.89
C LYS A 221 3.80 -13.81 -5.30
N LEU A 222 4.74 -14.75 -5.19
CA LEU A 222 6.14 -14.54 -5.57
C LEU A 222 6.30 -14.31 -7.08
N VAL A 223 5.58 -15.06 -7.92
CA VAL A 223 5.59 -14.86 -9.38
C VAL A 223 5.04 -13.48 -9.75
N LEU A 224 3.91 -13.08 -9.17
CA LEU A 224 3.32 -11.75 -9.41
C LEU A 224 4.28 -10.63 -8.98
N ILE A 225 4.94 -10.78 -7.82
CA ILE A 225 5.94 -9.83 -7.35
C ILE A 225 7.15 -9.79 -8.27
N ALA A 226 7.68 -10.94 -8.70
CA ALA A 226 8.83 -11.00 -9.60
C ALA A 226 8.55 -10.31 -10.94
N VAL A 227 7.37 -10.55 -11.52
CA VAL A 227 6.93 -9.87 -12.75
C VAL A 227 6.78 -8.36 -12.51
N ALA A 228 6.14 -7.94 -11.41
CA ALA A 228 6.01 -6.52 -11.07
C ALA A 228 7.37 -5.84 -10.88
N LEU A 229 8.36 -6.53 -10.27
CA LEU A 229 9.72 -6.03 -10.12
C LEU A 229 10.45 -5.92 -11.45
N ALA A 230 10.31 -6.89 -12.35
CA ALA A 230 10.89 -6.83 -13.69
C ALA A 230 10.34 -5.63 -14.48
N ILE A 231 9.02 -5.42 -14.43
CA ILE A 231 8.37 -4.29 -15.09
C ILE A 231 8.83 -2.96 -14.45
N GLY A 232 8.85 -2.86 -13.12
CA GLY A 232 9.34 -1.68 -12.40
C GLY A 232 10.82 -1.37 -12.65
N ALA A 233 11.64 -2.40 -12.80
CA ALA A 233 13.05 -2.29 -13.18
C ALA A 233 13.20 -1.70 -14.60
N LEU A 234 12.44 -2.20 -15.57
CA LEU A 234 12.40 -1.62 -16.93
C LEU A 234 11.95 -0.17 -16.91
N ASN A 235 10.94 0.15 -16.09
CA ASN A 235 10.45 1.51 -15.93
C ASN A 235 11.53 2.43 -15.35
N ARG A 236 12.25 1.97 -14.32
CA ARG A 236 13.28 2.73 -13.61
C ARG A 236 14.57 2.92 -14.41
N TRP A 237 15.05 1.88 -15.08
CA TRP A 237 16.36 1.89 -15.74
C TRP A 237 16.30 2.17 -17.23
N SER A 238 15.13 2.01 -17.87
CA SER A 238 14.99 2.24 -19.31
C SER A 238 14.01 3.37 -19.62
N ALA A 239 12.75 3.27 -19.18
CA ALA A 239 11.71 4.22 -19.59
C ALA A 239 11.90 5.62 -18.97
N LEU A 240 12.16 5.68 -17.66
CA LEU A 240 12.36 6.94 -16.95
C LEU A 240 13.61 7.72 -17.43
N PRO A 241 14.80 7.10 -17.59
CA PRO A 241 15.97 7.82 -18.10
C PRO A 241 15.78 8.31 -19.56
N ARG A 242 15.03 7.57 -20.38
CA ARG A 242 14.66 8.02 -21.73
C ARG A 242 13.76 9.24 -21.67
N LEU A 243 12.70 9.20 -20.85
CA LEU A 243 11.80 10.33 -20.64
C LEU A 243 12.55 11.56 -20.10
N GLN A 244 13.51 11.39 -19.21
CA GLN A 244 14.35 12.48 -18.70
C GLN A 244 15.21 13.14 -19.79
N ARG A 245 15.69 12.36 -20.76
CA ARG A 245 16.54 12.85 -21.85
C ARG A 245 15.72 13.50 -22.97
N SER A 246 14.63 12.88 -23.39
CA SER A 246 13.87 13.32 -24.56
C SER A 246 12.76 14.30 -24.22
N ALA A 247 12.24 14.24 -22.99
CA ALA A 247 10.97 14.86 -22.60
C ALA A 247 9.81 14.59 -23.59
N SER A 248 9.87 13.50 -24.37
CA SER A 248 8.97 13.22 -25.50
C SER A 248 7.65 12.59 -25.06
N THR A 249 6.54 12.91 -25.74
CA THR A 249 5.20 12.36 -25.40
C THR A 249 5.16 10.84 -25.49
N MET A 250 5.87 10.24 -26.44
CA MET A 250 5.96 8.79 -26.57
C MET A 250 6.63 8.13 -25.35
N ASP A 251 7.72 8.71 -24.83
CA ASP A 251 8.37 8.17 -23.63
C ASP A 251 7.52 8.40 -22.36
N ALA A 252 6.73 9.47 -22.31
CA ALA A 252 5.79 9.72 -21.21
C ALA A 252 4.66 8.67 -21.20
N HIS A 253 4.07 8.39 -22.36
CA HIS A 253 3.07 7.32 -22.52
C HIS A 253 3.64 5.96 -22.09
N THR A 254 4.89 5.67 -22.45
CA THR A 254 5.55 4.41 -22.07
C THR A 254 5.63 4.28 -20.55
N VAL A 255 6.15 5.28 -19.85
CA VAL A 255 6.23 5.30 -18.37
C VAL A 255 4.85 5.14 -17.73
N ILE A 256 3.84 5.85 -18.24
CA ILE A 256 2.46 5.82 -17.70
C ILE A 256 1.81 4.46 -17.92
N ASN A 257 1.95 3.87 -19.11
CA ASN A 257 1.36 2.56 -19.41
C ASN A 257 2.03 1.45 -18.62
N VAL A 258 3.36 1.49 -18.50
CA VAL A 258 4.11 0.56 -17.65
C VAL A 258 3.65 0.67 -16.19
N MET A 259 3.49 1.89 -15.65
CA MET A 259 2.95 2.11 -14.30
C MET A 259 1.53 1.54 -14.13
N ARG A 260 0.67 1.62 -15.14
CA ARG A 260 -0.68 1.02 -15.10
C ARG A 260 -0.62 -0.50 -15.04
N ILE A 261 0.26 -1.13 -15.81
CA ILE A 261 0.47 -2.58 -15.77
C ILE A 261 1.00 -2.98 -14.39
N GLU A 262 2.00 -2.27 -13.85
CA GLU A 262 2.50 -2.49 -12.49
C GLU A 262 1.38 -2.41 -11.45
N ALA A 263 0.47 -1.43 -11.57
CA ALA A 263 -0.66 -1.29 -10.65
C ALA A 263 -1.64 -2.46 -10.70
N VAL A 264 -1.92 -3.01 -11.88
CA VAL A 264 -2.75 -4.23 -12.03
C VAL A 264 -2.07 -5.43 -11.40
N MET A 265 -0.76 -5.61 -11.63
CA MET A 265 0.02 -6.67 -11.02
C MET A 265 0.03 -6.56 -9.48
N MET A 266 0.14 -5.34 -8.96
CA MET A 266 0.10 -5.06 -7.54
C MET A 266 -1.26 -5.39 -6.92
N ALA A 267 -2.36 -5.02 -7.59
CA ALA A 267 -3.70 -5.39 -7.16
C ALA A 267 -3.85 -6.93 -7.10
N GLY A 268 -3.34 -7.64 -8.11
CA GLY A 268 -3.30 -9.11 -8.11
C GLY A 268 -2.48 -9.68 -6.94
N ALA A 269 -1.28 -9.14 -6.69
CA ALA A 269 -0.42 -9.58 -5.59
C ALA A 269 -1.07 -9.36 -4.21
N PHE A 270 -1.84 -8.29 -4.07
CA PHE A 270 -2.64 -8.00 -2.87
C PHE A 270 -3.82 -8.93 -2.68
N VAL A 271 -4.52 -9.30 -3.77
CA VAL A 271 -5.57 -10.34 -3.73
C VAL A 271 -4.96 -11.68 -3.30
N ALA A 272 -3.85 -12.09 -3.92
CA ALA A 272 -3.14 -13.32 -3.56
C ALA A 272 -2.64 -13.31 -2.11
N ALA A 273 -2.11 -12.18 -1.63
CA ALA A 273 -1.72 -12.01 -0.24
C ALA A 273 -2.92 -12.13 0.72
N SER A 274 -4.08 -11.62 0.33
CA SER A 274 -5.31 -11.80 1.11
C SER A 274 -5.68 -13.27 1.21
N VAL A 275 -5.66 -14.02 0.11
CA VAL A 275 -5.92 -15.48 0.12
C VAL A 275 -4.93 -16.21 1.03
N LEU A 276 -3.64 -15.91 0.90
CA LEU A 276 -2.58 -16.50 1.73
C LEU A 276 -2.81 -16.27 3.23
N SER A 277 -3.28 -15.07 3.62
CA SER A 277 -3.56 -14.75 5.02
C SER A 277 -4.79 -15.46 5.60
N HIS A 278 -5.65 -16.07 4.79
CA HIS A 278 -6.79 -16.88 5.26
C HIS A 278 -6.55 -18.38 5.15
N SER A 279 -5.47 -18.79 4.48
CA SER A 279 -5.06 -20.19 4.43
C SER A 279 -4.31 -20.61 5.69
N VAL A 280 -4.57 -21.82 6.16
CA VAL A 280 -3.89 -22.44 7.30
C VAL A 280 -2.37 -22.46 7.04
N PRO A 281 -1.53 -21.97 7.98
CA PRO A 281 -0.08 -21.93 7.80
C PRO A 281 0.49 -23.30 7.49
N GLY A 282 1.42 -23.34 6.53
CA GLY A 282 2.08 -24.57 6.11
C GLY A 282 2.75 -25.35 7.26
N SER A 283 3.23 -24.65 8.29
CA SER A 283 3.82 -25.22 9.50
C SER A 283 2.88 -26.06 10.38
N SER A 284 1.59 -26.11 10.07
CA SER A 284 0.60 -26.91 10.82
C SER A 284 0.20 -28.21 10.12
N PHE A 285 0.73 -28.48 8.92
CA PHE A 285 0.57 -29.78 8.27
C PHE A 285 1.71 -30.72 8.73
N PRO A 286 1.39 -31.94 9.21
CA PRO A 286 2.42 -32.93 9.49
C PRO A 286 3.12 -33.31 8.18
N GLY A 287 4.46 -33.32 8.22
CA GLY A 287 5.31 -33.75 7.11
C GLY A 287 5.26 -35.25 6.85
#